data_AF-A0A1V5YBF2-F1
#
_entry.id   AF-A0A1V5YBF2-F1
#
_cell.length_a   1.000
_cell.length_b   1.000
_cell.length_c   1.000
_cell.angle_alpha   90.00
_cell.angle_beta   90.00
_cell.angle_gamma   90.00
#
_symmetry.space_group_name_H-M   'P 1'
#
loop_
_entity.id
_entity.type
_entity.pdbx_description
1 polymer ?
#
loop_
_entity_poly.entity_id
_entity_poly.type
_entity_poly.pdbx_seq_one_letter_code
_entity_poly.pdbx_strand_id
1 'polypeptide(L)' 'MNRDGFSDFIRRHKWCVICVSLGLLFTILVFTINFWRTLLLFAITGLCFLFGTLLDKGGLDGVKDFFEKLLPRIK' A
#
# COMPACT_ATOMS: atom_id res chain seq x y z
N MET A 1 -34.31 -26.51 17.66
CA MET A 1 -33.06 -25.91 17.16
C MET A 1 -32.35 -25.26 18.33
N ASN A 2 -31.47 -26.00 19.02
CA ASN A 2 -30.92 -25.64 20.32
C ASN A 2 -29.82 -24.57 20.15
N ARG A 3 -30.09 -23.33 20.55
CA ARG A 3 -29.14 -22.20 20.37
C ARG A 3 -27.88 -22.35 21.24
N ASP A 4 -27.97 -23.16 22.27
CA ASP A 4 -26.95 -23.31 23.31
C ASP A 4 -25.75 -24.13 22.80
N GLY A 5 -26.01 -25.17 21.99
CA GLY A 5 -24.97 -26.03 21.43
C GLY A 5 -24.07 -25.34 20.39
N PHE A 6 -24.61 -24.38 19.64
CA PHE A 6 -23.83 -23.61 18.65
C PHE A 6 -22.88 -22.61 19.33
N SER A 7 -23.31 -21.99 20.43
CA SER A 7 -22.48 -21.05 21.20
C SER A 7 -21.26 -21.74 21.82
N ASP A 8 -21.44 -22.95 22.34
CA ASP A 8 -20.34 -23.74 22.90
C ASP A 8 -19.35 -24.25 21.84
N PHE A 9 -19.84 -24.54 20.63
CA PHE A 9 -18.98 -24.92 19.50
C PHE A 9 -18.12 -23.76 19.01
N ILE A 10 -18.72 -22.56 18.89
CA ILE A 10 -18.01 -21.31 18.56
C ILE A 10 -16.98 -20.98 19.64
N ARG A 11 -17.27 -21.22 20.92
CA ARG A 11 -16.34 -20.97 22.03
C ARG A 11 -15.13 -21.91 22.02
N ARG A 12 -15.28 -23.17 21.61
CA ARG A 12 -14.15 -24.12 21.49
C ARG A 12 -13.24 -23.81 20.31
N HIS A 13 -13.79 -23.34 19.19
CA HIS A 13 -13.02 -23.01 17.98
C HIS A 13 -12.81 -21.50 17.77
N LYS A 14 -13.02 -20.69 18.82
CA LYS A 14 -12.93 -19.22 18.81
C LYS A 14 -11.66 -18.70 18.14
N TRP A 15 -10.52 -19.32 18.46
CA TRP A 15 -9.20 -18.93 17.94
C TRP A 15 -9.04 -19.23 16.45
N CYS A 16 -9.54 -20.37 15.98
CA CYS A 16 -9.49 -20.74 14.57
C CYS A 16 -10.41 -19.83 13.74
N VAL A 17 -11.63 -19.57 14.24
CA VAL A 17 -12.59 -18.68 13.57
C VAL A 17 -12.05 -17.25 13.51
N ILE A 18 -11.42 -16.74 14.57
CA ILE A 18 -10.78 -15.42 14.59
C ILE A 18 -9.60 -15.36 13.62
N CYS A 19 -8.69 -16.35 13.64
CA CYS A 19 -7.55 -16.37 12.72
C CYS A 19 -7.97 -16.43 11.25
N VAL A 20 -8.95 -17.27 10.91
CA VAL A 20 -9.46 -17.38 9.52
C VAL A 20 -10.16 -16.08 9.11
N SER A 21 -10.94 -15.47 10.00
CA SER A 21 -11.59 -14.18 9.71
C SER A 21 -10.59 -13.04 9.53
N LEU A 22 -9.52 -13.01 10.33
CA LEU A 22 -8.49 -11.98 10.29
C LEU A 22 -7.59 -12.15 9.06
N GLY A 23 -7.24 -13.39 8.69
CA GLY A 23 -6.54 -13.70 7.45
C GLY A 23 -7.39 -13.43 6.20
N LEU A 24 -8.69 -13.70 6.26
CA LEU A 24 -9.64 -13.35 5.20
C LEU A 24 -9.74 -11.81 5.03
N LEU A 25 -9.82 -11.06 6.13
CA LEU A 25 -9.82 -9.59 6.12
C LEU A 25 -8.50 -9.03 5.58
N PHE A 26 -7.37 -9.57 6.03
CA PHE A 26 -6.03 -9.15 5.62
C PHE A 26 -5.78 -9.46 4.13
N THR A 27 -6.26 -10.61 3.66
CA THR A 27 -6.21 -10.97 2.24
C THR A 27 -7.11 -10.06 1.41
N ILE A 28 -8.36 -9.80 1.83
CA ILE A 28 -9.24 -8.86 1.15
C ILE A 28 -8.64 -7.45 1.14
N LEU A 29 -7.91 -7.02 2.17
CA LEU A 29 -7.19 -5.75 2.23
C LEU A 29 -6.04 -5.68 1.22
N VAL A 30 -5.25 -6.76 1.11
CA VAL A 30 -4.17 -6.90 0.11
C VAL A 30 -4.75 -7.04 -1.31
N PHE A 31 -5.88 -7.72 -1.46
CA PHE A 31 -6.60 -7.97 -2.71
C PHE A 31 -7.56 -6.85 -3.10
N THR A 32 -7.73 -5.81 -2.26
CA THR A 32 -8.32 -4.51 -2.64
C THR A 32 -7.28 -3.73 -3.45
N ILE A 33 -6.90 -4.40 -4.52
CA ILE A 33 -5.93 -4.22 -5.61
C ILE A 33 -6.01 -2.85 -6.30
N ASN A 34 -7.05 -2.06 -6.07
CA ASN A 34 -7.08 -0.68 -6.50
C ASN A 34 -6.26 0.27 -5.62
N PHE A 35 -5.91 -0.11 -4.39
CA PHE A 35 -5.01 0.69 -3.54
C PHE A 35 -3.62 0.79 -4.14
N TRP A 36 -3.06 -0.34 -4.60
CA TRP A 36 -1.73 -0.35 -5.24
C TRP A 36 -1.71 0.42 -6.55
N ARG A 37 -2.79 0.38 -7.35
CA ARG A 37 -2.90 1.20 -8.59
C ARG A 37 -3.06 2.69 -8.29
N THR A 38 -3.89 3.08 -7.33
CA THR A 38 -4.04 4.50 -6.96
C THR A 38 -2.79 5.04 -6.28
N LEU A 39 -2.10 4.23 -5.48
CA LEU A 39 -0.83 4.58 -4.86
C LEU A 39 0.28 4.75 -5.91
N LEU A 40 0.37 3.82 -6.88
CA LEU A 40 1.28 3.95 -8.02
C LEU A 40 1.00 5.23 -8.83
N LEU A 41 -0.27 5.48 -9.16
CA LEU A 41 -0.66 6.71 -9.86
C LEU A 41 -0.30 7.96 -9.07
N PHE A 42 -0.59 8.00 -7.77
CA PHE A 42 -0.28 9.14 -6.92
C PHE A 42 1.24 9.38 -6.81
N ALA A 43 2.03 8.31 -6.71
CA ALA A 43 3.48 8.39 -6.71
C ALA A 43 4.04 8.94 -8.03
N ILE A 44 3.53 8.44 -9.17
CA ILE A 44 3.95 8.91 -10.50
C ILE A 44 3.54 10.38 -10.70
N THR A 45 2.30 10.74 -10.36
CA THR A 45 1.83 12.13 -10.46
C THR A 45 2.64 13.07 -9.56
N GLY A 46 2.96 12.66 -8.33
CA GLY A 46 3.81 13.43 -7.42
C GLY A 46 5.23 13.61 -7.96
N LEU A 47 5.82 12.55 -8.52
CA LEU A 47 7.12 12.62 -9.19
C LEU A 47 7.07 13.58 -10.39
N CYS A 48 6.07 13.45 -11.28
CA CYS A 48 5.90 14.36 -12.41
C CYS A 48 5.72 15.81 -11.97
N PHE A 49 4.99 16.06 -10.88
CA PHE A 49 4.82 17.41 -10.33
C PHE A 49 6.13 17.98 -9.78
N LEU A 50 6.91 17.16 -9.06
CA LEU A 50 8.24 17.56 -8.57
C LEU A 50 9.20 17.85 -9.72
N PHE A 51 9.30 16.94 -10.69
CA PHE A 51 10.11 17.14 -11.90
C PHE A 51 9.66 18.38 -12.68
N GLY A 52 8.36 18.59 -12.85
CA GLY A 52 7.81 19.79 -13.50
C GLY A 52 8.13 21.08 -12.76
N THR A 53 8.04 21.08 -11.42
CA THR A 53 8.35 22.26 -10.60
C THR A 53 9.86 22.57 -10.58
N LEU A 54 10.71 21.53 -10.60
CA LEU A 54 12.15 21.68 -10.72
C LEU A 54 12.54 22.22 -12.10
N LEU A 55 11.88 21.73 -13.15
CA LEU A 55 12.04 22.21 -14.52
C LEU A 55 11.59 23.67 -14.67
N ASP A 56 10.50 24.05 -14.02
CA ASP A 56 9.97 25.43 -14.05
C ASP A 56 10.88 26.42 -13.30
N LYS A 57 11.54 25.99 -12.22
CA LYS A 57 12.44 26.83 -11.41
C LYS A 57 13.89 26.90 -11.92
N GLY A 58 14.36 25.89 -12.66
CA GLY A 58 15.79 25.79 -13.02
C GLY A 58 16.09 25.00 -14.30
N GLY A 59 15.09 24.68 -15.12
CA GLY A 59 15.27 23.96 -16.38
C GLY A 59 15.81 22.54 -16.20
N LEU A 60 16.38 21.99 -17.28
CA LEU A 60 16.93 20.62 -17.32
C LEU A 60 18.13 20.42 -16.38
N ASP A 61 18.87 21.48 -16.08
CA ASP A 61 20.03 21.43 -15.18
C ASP A 61 19.63 21.23 -13.72
N GLY A 62 18.51 21.83 -13.29
CA GLY A 62 17.98 21.61 -11.93
C GLY A 62 17.52 20.17 -11.68
N VAL A 63 17.01 19.49 -12.72
CA VAL A 63 16.63 18.08 -12.66
C VAL A 63 17.86 17.17 -12.60
N LYS A 64 18.91 17.49 -13.38
CA LYS A 64 20.18 16.75 -13.36
C LYS A 64 20.90 16.84 -12.02
N ASP A 65 21.03 18.04 -11.45
CA ASP A 65 21.68 18.24 -10.15
C ASP A 65 20.94 17.50 -9.01
N PHE A 66 19.61 17.47 -9.08
CA PHE A 66 18.80 16.68 -8.14
C PHE A 66 19.03 15.18 -8.33
N PHE A 67 19.07 14.66 -9.56
CA PHE A 67 19.30 13.24 -9.80
C PHE A 67 20.71 12.79 -9.38
N GLU A 68 21.73 13.64 -9.59
CA GLU A 68 23.09 13.38 -9.10
C GLU A 68 23.18 13.39 -7.56
N LYS A 69 22.39 14.25 -6.89
CA LYS A 69 22.28 14.25 -5.42
C LYS A 69 21.45 13.09 -4.86
N LEU A 70 20.41 12.64 -5.58
CA LEU A 70 19.50 11.56 -5.13
C LEU A 70 20.06 10.16 -5.45
N LEU A 71 20.89 10.05 -6.47
CA LEU A 71 21.47 8.79 -6.95
C LEU A 71 23.02 8.79 -6.92
N PRO A 72 23.67 9.19 -5.80
CA PRO A 72 25.12 9.37 -5.77
C PRO A 72 25.92 8.05 -5.82
N ARG A 73 25.27 6.88 -5.80
CA ARG A 73 25.98 5.59 -5.79
C ARG A 73 25.09 4.39 -6.15
N ILE A 74 24.90 4.15 -7.44
CA ILE A 74 24.81 2.78 -7.94
C ILE A 74 26.04 2.61 -8.86
N LYS A 75 27.15 2.16 -8.26
CA LYS A 75 28.35 1.69 -8.96
C LYS A 75 28.63 0.28 -8.46
#